data_AF-A0A3P1B4X1-F1
#
_entry.id   AF-A0A3P1B4X1-F1
#
_cell.length_a   1.000
_cell.length_b   1.000
_cell.length_c   1.000
_cell.angle_alpha   90.00
_cell.angle_beta   90.00
_cell.angle_gamma   90.00
#
_symmetry.space_group_name_H-M   'P 1'
#
loop_
_entity.id
_entity.type
_entity.pdbx_description
1 polymer ?
#
loop_
_entity_poly.entity_id
_entity_poly.type
_entity_poly.pdbx_seq_one_letter_code
_entity_poly.pdbx_strand_id
1 'polypeptide(L)'
;MKKILFKKVILLLLIVVSQNVLAQNKKVKSVSHDALTKAGTYTEYVSKGGATVKVGDSLQINNPSNFERYMYITQNDAYLRADNMNKKLKLKAINVSGDDKKGYTVFFTCKGLGATPVFVRYEEAVQTNEIKLLDQDNTNLQE
;
A
#
# COMPACT_ATOMS: atom_id res chain seq x y z
N MET A 1 14.26 -49.50 -27.54
CA MET A 1 14.58 -48.09 -27.88
C MET A 1 13.37 -47.14 -27.76
N LYS A 2 12.17 -47.48 -28.25
CA LYS A 2 10.96 -46.63 -28.16
C LYS A 2 10.57 -46.16 -26.73
N LYS A 3 10.73 -47.01 -25.70
CA LYS A 3 10.40 -46.65 -24.30
C LYS A 3 11.30 -45.56 -23.69
N ILE A 4 12.57 -45.48 -24.13
CA ILE A 4 13.53 -44.47 -23.65
C ILE A 4 13.25 -43.12 -24.32
N LEU A 5 12.88 -43.15 -25.61
CA LEU A 5 12.46 -41.96 -26.34
C LEU A 5 11.17 -41.35 -25.73
N PHE A 6 10.18 -42.20 -25.42
CA PHE A 6 8.90 -41.78 -24.83
C PHE A 6 9.06 -41.14 -23.44
N LYS A 7 9.97 -41.69 -22.60
CA LYS A 7 10.30 -41.09 -21.29
C LYS A 7 10.97 -39.72 -21.42
N LYS A 8 11.85 -39.53 -22.41
CA LYS A 8 12.49 -38.23 -22.66
C LYS A 8 11.49 -37.18 -23.16
N VAL A 9 10.52 -37.57 -23.99
CA VAL A 9 9.45 -36.68 -24.48
C VAL A 9 8.54 -36.22 -23.33
N ILE A 10 8.17 -37.14 -22.41
CA ILE A 10 7.37 -36.80 -21.22
C ILE A 10 8.13 -35.84 -20.29
N LEU A 11 9.43 -36.06 -20.09
CA LEU A 11 10.27 -35.20 -19.25
C LEU A 11 10.42 -33.79 -19.84
N LEU A 12 10.50 -33.66 -21.17
CA LEU A 12 10.57 -32.37 -21.85
C LEU A 12 9.25 -31.58 -21.73
N LEU A 13 8.11 -32.28 -21.79
CA LEU A 13 6.78 -31.67 -21.66
C LEU A 13 6.55 -31.07 -20.27
N LEU A 14 7.03 -31.72 -19.21
CA LEU A 14 6.92 -31.24 -17.83
C LEU A 14 7.70 -29.94 -17.58
N ILE A 15 8.82 -29.73 -18.29
CA ILE A 15 9.64 -28.51 -18.14
C ILE A 15 8.92 -27.30 -18.76
N VAL A 16 8.22 -27.47 -19.88
CA VAL A 16 7.51 -26.38 -20.58
C VAL A 16 6.27 -25.89 -19.80
N VAL A 17 5.63 -26.76 -19.00
CA VAL A 17 4.43 -26.39 -18.23
C VAL A 17 4.80 -25.52 -17.02
N SER A 18 6.01 -25.67 -16.48
CA SER A 18 6.47 -24.93 -15.29
C SER A 18 6.73 -23.43 -15.51
N GLN A 19 6.99 -23.00 -16.74
CA GLN A 19 7.31 -21.59 -17.03
C GLN A 19 6.08 -20.68 -17.09
N ASN A 20 4.88 -21.23 -17.25
CA ASN A 20 3.64 -20.43 -17.33
C ASN A 20 3.05 -20.05 -15.96
N VAL A 21 3.58 -20.59 -14.85
CA VAL A 21 3.07 -20.32 -13.49
C VAL A 21 3.62 -19.03 -12.88
N LEU A 22 4.70 -18.46 -13.44
CA LEU A 22 5.36 -17.25 -12.92
C LEU A 22 4.84 -15.93 -13.53
N ALA A 23 3.96 -15.99 -14.53
CA ALA A 23 3.47 -14.82 -15.28
C ALA A 23 2.04 -14.42 -14.93
N GLN A 24 1.57 -14.69 -13.70
CA GLN A 24 0.38 -14.00 -13.19
C GLN A 24 0.75 -12.53 -12.90
N ASN A 25 0.83 -11.73 -13.96
CA ASN A 25 0.84 -10.28 -13.90
C ASN A 25 -0.46 -9.85 -13.21
N LYS A 26 -0.44 -9.79 -11.88
CA LYS A 26 -1.52 -9.24 -11.07
C LYS A 26 -1.75 -7.84 -11.60
N LYS A 27 -2.84 -7.63 -12.35
CA LYS A 27 -3.17 -6.33 -12.96
C LYS A 27 -3.07 -5.27 -11.88
N VAL A 28 -2.02 -4.46 -11.93
CA VAL A 28 -1.79 -3.37 -10.99
C VAL A 28 -2.87 -2.35 -11.28
N LYS A 29 -3.76 -2.13 -10.31
CA LYS A 29 -4.73 -1.04 -10.35
C LYS A 29 -4.02 0.17 -9.76
N SER A 30 -3.45 1.00 -10.61
CA SER A 30 -2.80 2.25 -10.23
C SER A 30 -3.77 3.42 -10.40
N VAL A 31 -3.64 4.45 -9.56
CA VAL A 31 -4.40 5.69 -9.66
C VAL A 31 -3.55 6.87 -9.23
N SER A 32 -3.72 8.02 -9.87
CA SER A 32 -3.01 9.26 -9.52
C SER A 32 -3.96 10.24 -8.85
N HIS A 33 -3.44 11.06 -7.92
CA HIS A 33 -4.17 12.17 -7.30
C HIS A 33 -4.91 13.03 -8.34
N ASP A 34 -4.21 13.41 -9.41
CA ASP A 34 -4.74 14.32 -10.44
C ASP A 34 -5.72 13.65 -11.42
N ALA A 35 -5.88 12.32 -11.34
CA ALA A 35 -6.69 11.52 -12.25
C ALA A 35 -7.75 10.66 -11.53
N LEU A 36 -8.19 11.10 -10.35
CA LEU A 36 -9.25 10.42 -9.60
C LEU A 36 -10.61 10.63 -10.29
N THR A 37 -11.13 9.56 -10.88
CA THR A 37 -12.42 9.56 -11.61
C THR A 37 -13.39 8.49 -11.11
N LYS A 38 -12.97 7.65 -10.17
CA LYS A 38 -13.78 6.53 -9.69
C LYS A 38 -13.40 6.12 -8.27
N ALA A 39 -14.41 5.83 -7.46
CA ALA A 39 -14.24 5.19 -6.16
C ALA A 39 -13.86 3.71 -6.30
N GLY A 40 -13.02 3.21 -5.40
CA GLY A 40 -12.61 1.81 -5.41
C GLY A 40 -11.32 1.54 -4.66
N THR A 41 -10.86 0.30 -4.73
CA THR A 41 -9.61 -0.15 -4.12
C THR A 41 -8.53 -0.36 -5.17
N TYR A 42 -7.34 0.14 -4.88
CA TYR A 42 -6.18 0.19 -5.76
C TYR A 42 -4.97 -0.49 -5.10
N THR A 43 -3.98 -0.83 -5.92
CA THR A 43 -2.73 -1.47 -5.48
C THR A 43 -1.54 -0.52 -5.48
N GLU A 44 -1.66 0.59 -6.19
CA GLU A 44 -0.65 1.63 -6.32
C GLU A 44 -1.33 3.01 -6.39
N TYR A 45 -0.69 4.01 -5.82
CA TYR A 45 -1.14 5.39 -5.79
C TYR A 45 0.01 6.34 -6.10
N VAL A 46 -0.22 7.31 -6.99
CA VAL A 46 0.70 8.43 -7.21
C VAL A 46 0.16 9.64 -6.46
N SER A 47 0.93 10.11 -5.48
CA SER A 47 0.58 11.23 -4.62
C SER A 47 0.63 12.57 -5.35
N LYS A 48 0.00 13.59 -4.77
CA LYS A 48 0.10 14.97 -5.26
C LYS A 48 1.55 15.48 -5.33
N GLY A 49 2.41 15.00 -4.43
CA GLY A 49 3.85 15.30 -4.42
C GLY A 49 4.68 14.47 -5.39
N GLY A 50 4.06 13.61 -6.22
CA GLY A 50 4.75 12.74 -7.18
C GLY A 50 5.31 11.45 -6.58
N ALA A 51 5.10 11.18 -5.28
CA ALA A 51 5.56 9.95 -4.65
C ALA A 51 4.63 8.78 -5.04
N THR A 52 5.22 7.64 -5.42
CA THR A 52 4.46 6.42 -5.73
C THR A 52 4.42 5.54 -4.49
N VAL A 53 3.22 5.19 -4.03
CA VAL A 53 2.98 4.33 -2.87
C VAL A 53 2.27 3.07 -3.31
N LYS A 54 2.73 1.91 -2.84
CA LYS A 54 2.21 0.59 -3.20
C LYS A 54 1.71 -0.16 -1.96
N VAL A 55 0.70 -0.99 -2.15
CA VAL A 55 0.26 -1.90 -1.09
C VAL A 55 1.43 -2.79 -0.68
N GLY A 56 1.71 -2.81 0.63
CA GLY A 56 2.90 -3.43 1.18
C GLY A 56 3.98 -2.42 1.57
N ASP A 57 3.87 -1.14 1.26
CA ASP A 57 4.82 -0.13 1.74
C ASP A 57 4.66 0.13 3.24
N SER A 58 5.75 0.61 3.84
CA SER A 58 5.78 1.00 5.25
C SER A 58 5.65 2.52 5.37
N LEU A 59 4.81 2.95 6.29
CA LEU A 59 4.63 4.34 6.67
C LEU A 59 5.08 4.51 8.12
N GLN A 60 5.66 5.65 8.47
CA GLN A 60 5.97 5.99 9.86
C GLN A 60 5.06 7.11 10.32
N ILE A 61 4.41 6.90 11.47
CA ILE A 61 3.70 7.96 12.18
C ILE A 61 4.75 8.92 12.73
N ASN A 62 4.59 10.20 12.43
CA ASN A 62 5.51 11.26 12.82
C ASN A 62 4.83 12.15 13.87
N ASN A 63 5.05 13.47 13.86
CA ASN A 63 4.47 14.36 14.88
C ASN A 63 2.96 14.54 14.65
N PRO A 64 2.13 14.54 15.70
CA PRO A 64 0.70 14.80 15.55
C PRO A 64 0.47 16.27 15.16
N SER A 65 -0.52 16.54 14.30
CA SER A 65 -0.84 17.92 13.91
C SER A 65 -1.60 18.68 15.01
N ASN A 66 -2.02 17.98 16.07
CA ASN A 66 -2.66 18.53 17.25
C ASN A 66 -2.03 17.89 18.49
N PHE A 67 -1.78 18.66 19.54
CA PHE A 67 -0.98 18.28 20.73
C PHE A 67 -1.24 16.85 21.23
N GLU A 68 -2.50 16.42 21.31
CA GLU A 68 -2.86 15.13 21.90
C GLU A 68 -3.21 14.03 20.89
N ARG A 69 -3.41 14.37 19.61
CA ARG A 69 -4.02 13.46 18.63
C ARG A 69 -3.71 13.81 17.18
N TYR A 70 -3.77 12.80 16.33
CA TYR A 70 -3.65 12.94 14.88
C TYR A 70 -5.01 13.30 14.27
N MET A 71 -5.03 14.29 13.37
CA MET A 71 -6.26 14.73 12.70
C MET A 71 -6.60 13.90 11.47
N TYR A 72 -5.59 13.29 10.85
CA TYR A 72 -5.73 12.58 9.58
C TYR A 72 -5.48 11.07 9.71
N ILE A 73 -5.31 10.59 10.94
CA ILE A 73 -5.13 9.18 11.27
C ILE A 73 -6.18 8.76 12.28
N THR A 74 -6.94 7.70 11.98
CA THR A 74 -7.97 7.16 12.86
C THR A 74 -7.83 5.66 13.05
N GLN A 75 -8.32 5.16 14.18
CA GLN A 75 -8.42 3.73 14.50
C GLN A 75 -9.69 3.52 15.29
N ASN A 76 -10.51 2.52 14.92
CA ASN A 76 -11.79 2.22 15.57
C ASN A 76 -12.70 3.47 15.69
N ASP A 77 -12.85 4.20 14.58
CA ASP A 77 -13.65 5.43 14.46
C ASP A 77 -13.24 6.59 15.38
N ALA A 78 -12.07 6.51 16.03
CA ALA A 78 -11.50 7.56 16.86
C ALA A 78 -10.19 8.10 16.26
N TYR A 79 -9.88 9.36 16.53
CA TYR A 79 -8.57 9.94 16.21
C TYR A 79 -7.46 9.18 16.93
N LEU A 80 -6.39 8.89 16.22
CA LEU A 80 -5.23 8.23 16.81
C LEU A 80 -4.60 9.17 17.86
N ARG A 81 -4.15 8.61 18.98
CA ARG A 81 -3.53 9.36 20.07
C ARG A 81 -2.04 9.57 19.83
N ALA A 82 -1.50 10.68 20.32
CA ALA A 82 -0.09 11.09 20.15
C ALA A 82 0.93 10.05 20.66
N ASP A 83 0.55 9.18 21.61
CA ASP A 83 1.35 8.06 22.13
C ASP A 83 1.71 6.99 21.07
N ASN A 84 1.15 7.08 19.87
CA ASN A 84 1.49 6.25 18.73
C ASN A 84 2.56 6.86 17.81
N MET A 85 3.16 7.98 18.20
CA MET A 85 4.29 8.59 17.48
C MET A 85 5.43 7.61 17.24
N ASN A 86 6.11 7.72 16.10
CA ASN A 86 7.22 6.89 15.62
C ASN A 86 6.88 5.42 15.37
N LYS A 87 5.63 4.99 15.57
CA LYS A 87 5.23 3.62 15.22
C LYS A 87 5.11 3.45 13.71
N LYS A 88 5.42 2.24 13.25
CA LYS A 88 5.35 1.87 11.83
C LYS A 88 3.99 1.29 11.49
N LEU A 89 3.48 1.67 10.34
CA LEU A 89 2.25 1.18 9.74
C LEU A 89 2.59 0.48 8.43
N LYS A 90 1.94 -0.66 8.17
CA LYS A 90 2.05 -1.40 6.91
C LYS A 90 0.81 -1.15 6.07
N LEU A 91 0.99 -0.63 4.87
CA LEU A 91 -0.11 -0.34 3.95
C LEU A 91 -0.75 -1.64 3.47
N LYS A 92 -2.04 -1.81 3.77
CA LYS A 92 -2.82 -3.01 3.43
C LYS A 92 -3.71 -2.80 2.22
N ALA A 93 -4.28 -1.61 2.08
CA ALA A 93 -5.13 -1.24 0.95
C ALA A 93 -5.09 0.27 0.70
N ILE A 94 -5.18 0.65 -0.57
CA ILE A 94 -5.38 2.03 -1.02
C ILE A 94 -6.83 2.13 -1.46
N ASN A 95 -7.59 3.04 -0.87
CA ASN A 95 -9.00 3.20 -1.17
C ASN A 95 -9.29 4.63 -1.61
N VAL A 96 -10.19 4.76 -2.57
CA VAL A 96 -10.75 6.02 -3.03
C VAL A 96 -12.24 5.99 -2.71
N SER A 97 -12.71 6.97 -1.95
CA SER A 97 -14.14 7.22 -1.72
C SER A 97 -14.55 8.53 -2.34
N GLY A 98 -15.83 8.69 -2.63
CA GLY A 98 -16.38 9.93 -3.17
C GLY A 98 -17.18 9.67 -4.44
N ASP A 99 -17.57 10.76 -5.07
CA ASP A 99 -18.38 10.79 -6.28
C ASP A 99 -18.10 12.07 -7.08
N ASP A 100 -18.62 12.14 -8.30
CA ASP A 100 -18.40 13.28 -9.20
C ASP A 100 -18.97 14.61 -8.69
N LYS A 101 -19.84 14.60 -7.67
CA LYS A 101 -20.42 15.82 -7.08
C LYS A 101 -19.61 16.34 -5.89
N LYS A 102 -19.07 15.44 -5.06
CA LYS A 102 -18.35 15.76 -3.83
C LYS A 102 -16.83 15.73 -3.98
N GLY A 103 -16.34 15.20 -5.09
CA GLY A 103 -14.93 14.91 -5.31
C GLY A 103 -14.53 13.56 -4.72
N TYR A 104 -13.31 13.16 -5.05
CA TYR A 104 -12.71 11.90 -4.63
C TYR A 104 -11.65 12.14 -3.55
N THR A 105 -11.62 11.28 -2.54
CA THR A 105 -10.66 11.32 -1.44
C THR A 105 -9.96 9.98 -1.33
N VAL A 106 -8.64 10.04 -1.18
CA VAL A 106 -7.78 8.86 -1.02
C VAL A 106 -7.54 8.62 0.45
N PHE A 107 -7.78 7.40 0.90
CA PHE A 107 -7.47 6.96 2.25
C PHE A 107 -6.83 5.58 2.23
N PHE A 108 -5.84 5.41 3.10
CA PHE A 108 -5.09 4.18 3.24
C PHE A 108 -5.62 3.38 4.42
N THR A 109 -5.76 2.08 4.22
CA THR A 109 -5.96 1.14 5.32
C THR A 109 -4.64 0.49 5.65
N CYS A 110 -4.21 0.63 6.89
CA CYS A 110 -2.93 0.18 7.40
C CYS A 110 -3.11 -0.80 8.56
N LYS A 111 -2.05 -1.58 8.81
CA LYS A 111 -1.89 -2.43 10.00
C LYS A 111 -0.66 -2.00 10.78
N GLY A 112 -0.52 -2.39 12.05
CA GLY A 112 0.70 -2.15 12.83
C GLY A 112 0.47 -1.76 14.29
N LEU A 113 -0.74 -1.32 14.62
CA LEU A 113 -1.13 -0.90 15.97
C LEU A 113 -2.11 -1.89 16.59
N GLY A 114 -1.69 -3.16 16.67
CA GLY A 114 -2.54 -4.26 17.19
C GLY A 114 -3.45 -4.88 16.12
N ALA A 115 -4.61 -5.38 16.56
CA ALA A 115 -5.52 -6.17 15.72
C ALA A 115 -6.44 -5.30 14.85
N THR A 116 -6.65 -4.03 15.21
CA THR A 116 -7.56 -3.13 14.52
C THR A 116 -6.85 -2.35 13.40
N PRO A 117 -7.51 -2.18 12.23
CA PRO A 117 -6.94 -1.41 11.14
C PRO A 117 -6.83 0.08 11.51
N VAL A 118 -5.80 0.72 10.98
CA VAL A 118 -5.57 2.16 11.08
C VAL A 118 -5.91 2.78 9.73
N PHE A 119 -6.70 3.84 9.72
CA PHE A 119 -7.08 4.57 8.51
C PHE A 119 -6.31 5.88 8.44
N VAL A 120 -5.78 6.21 7.28
CA VAL A 120 -4.98 7.43 7.05
C VAL A 120 -5.56 8.18 5.86
N ARG A 121 -5.98 9.43 6.05
CA ARG A 121 -6.23 10.36 4.93
C ARG A 121 -4.87 10.83 4.43
N TYR A 122 -4.36 10.16 3.40
CA TYR A 122 -2.93 10.12 3.11
C TYR A 122 -2.37 11.49 2.69
N GLU A 123 -3.04 12.18 1.78
CA GLU A 123 -2.56 13.47 1.25
C GLU A 123 -2.48 14.52 2.36
N GLU A 124 -3.51 14.59 3.20
CA GLU A 124 -3.55 15.54 4.30
C GLU A 124 -2.58 15.16 5.42
N ALA A 125 -2.42 13.87 5.73
CA ALA A 125 -1.46 13.40 6.71
C ALA A 125 -0.01 13.68 6.28
N VAL A 126 0.30 13.55 4.98
CA VAL A 126 1.62 13.93 4.43
C VAL A 126 1.79 15.46 4.47
N GLN A 127 0.78 16.22 4.05
CA GLN A 127 0.82 17.68 4.04
C GLN A 127 1.03 18.25 5.46
N THR A 128 0.44 17.63 6.48
CA THR A 128 0.59 18.04 7.89
C THR A 128 1.75 17.36 8.60
N ASN A 129 2.55 16.57 7.89
CA ASN A 129 3.70 15.85 8.42
C ASN A 129 3.35 14.87 9.56
N GLU A 130 2.09 14.41 9.62
CA GLU A 130 1.63 13.35 10.53
C GLU A 130 2.15 11.97 10.13
N ILE A 131 2.44 11.79 8.83
CA ILE A 131 2.97 10.54 8.31
C ILE A 131 4.08 10.78 7.30
N LYS A 132 5.02 9.84 7.25
CA LYS A 132 6.11 9.80 6.26
C LYS A 132 6.16 8.44 5.60
N LEU A 133 6.43 8.40 4.30
CA LEU A 133 6.75 7.16 3.60
C LEU A 133 8.15 6.72 4.02
N LEU A 134 8.28 5.45 4.40
CA LEU A 134 9.59 4.85 4.61
C LEU A 134 10.05 4.22 3.31
N ASP A 135 10.92 4.92 2.59
CA ASP A 135 11.64 4.30 1.48
C ASP A 135 12.50 3.15 2.03
N GLN A 136 12.51 2.02 1.30
CA GLN A 136 13.30 0.84 1.66
C GLN A 136 14.80 1.18 1.85
N ASP A 137 15.29 2.24 1.20
CA ASP A 137 16.68 2.70 1.27
C ASP A 137 17.10 3.34 2.60
N ASN A 138 16.15 3.81 3.44
CA ASN A 138 16.48 4.48 4.70
C ASN A 138 16.67 3.51 5.88
N THR A 139 16.75 2.20 5.63
CA THR A 139 16.90 1.16 6.67
C THR A 139 18.37 0.90 7.05
N ASN A 140 19.35 1.54 6.39
CA ASN A 140 20.79 1.35 6.62
C ASN A 140 21.53 2.57 7.22
N LEU A 141 20.83 3.57 7.77
CA LEU A 141 21.47 4.75 8.35
C LEU A 141 21.27 4.86 9.87
N GLN A 142 21.51 3.75 10.57
CA GLN A 142 21.88 3.76 11.99
C GLN A 142 22.98 2.71 12.20
N GLU A 143 24.24 3.13 12.00
CA GLU A 143 25.39 2.64 12.76
C GLU A 143 25.87 3.77 13.68
#